data_AF-A0A9N9C536-F1
#
_entry.id   AF-A0A9N9C536-F1
#
_cell.length_a   1.000
_cell.length_b   1.000
_cell.length_c   1.000
_cell.angle_alpha   90.00
_cell.angle_beta   90.00
_cell.angle_gamma   90.00
#
_symmetry.space_group_name_H-M   'P 1'
#
loop_
_entity.id
_entity.type
_entity.pdbx_description
1 polymer ?
#
loop_
_entity_poly.entity_id
_entity_poly.type
_entity_poly.pdbx_seq_one_letter_code
_entity_poly.pdbx_strand_id
1 'polypeptide(L)'
;MSTNGNSSSLSYLTIPEFDTVPKYILNRLTREKVNEAIDDFNKLLADKYRILKMNPSSMNQNLKARYWAYKEAITEETRGKKIENDGFGKHFITENDIKNTNQKINLKMDATGRAIFAVLRHVKKLKEVRGGGNTRFVVL
;
A
#
# COMPACT_ATOMS: atom_id res chain seq x y z
N MET A 1 22.27 -12.28 3.92
CA MET A 1 22.20 -10.96 3.27
C MET A 1 20.94 -10.26 3.75
N SER A 2 21.09 -9.34 4.69
CA SER A 2 19.99 -8.62 5.32
C SER A 2 19.67 -7.38 4.50
N THR A 3 18.57 -7.40 3.74
CA THR A 3 18.04 -6.14 3.17
C THR A 3 17.17 -5.50 4.23
N ASN A 4 17.68 -4.41 4.79
CA ASN A 4 16.95 -3.45 5.62
C ASN A 4 15.67 -3.01 4.88
N GLY A 5 14.50 -3.46 5.33
CA GLY A 5 13.20 -3.12 4.73
C GLY A 5 12.55 -1.93 5.44
N ASN A 6 13.26 -0.80 5.51
CA ASN A 6 12.65 0.47 5.92
C ASN A 6 12.14 1.17 4.66
N SER A 7 10.99 0.74 4.15
CA SER A 7 10.41 1.34 2.95
C SER A 7 9.04 1.96 3.24
N SER A 8 8.98 3.30 3.16
CA SER A 8 7.73 4.07 3.22
C SER A 8 6.95 4.05 1.90
N SER A 9 7.49 3.39 0.87
CA SER A 9 6.94 3.31 -0.49
C SER A 9 7.34 1.99 -1.17
N LEU A 10 6.62 1.58 -2.20
CA LEU A 10 7.03 0.47 -3.05
C LEU A 10 8.09 0.92 -4.06
N SER A 11 9.18 0.17 -4.19
CA SER A 11 10.13 0.34 -5.28
C SER A 11 9.59 -0.29 -6.57
N TYR A 12 9.96 0.26 -7.71
CA TYR A 12 9.57 -0.33 -9.00
C TYR A 12 10.04 -1.77 -9.15
N LEU A 13 9.26 -2.50 -9.93
CA LEU A 13 9.57 -3.85 -10.35
C LEU A 13 10.66 -3.81 -11.42
N THR A 14 11.80 -4.39 -11.08
CA THR A 14 12.93 -4.58 -11.98
C THR A 14 12.65 -5.72 -12.96
N ILE A 15 13.39 -5.77 -14.07
CA ILE A 15 13.29 -6.86 -15.06
C ILE A 15 13.58 -8.22 -14.40
N PRO A 16 14.68 -8.41 -13.63
CA PRO A 16 14.96 -9.70 -12.99
C PRO A 16 13.86 -10.14 -12.03
N GLU A 17 13.30 -9.22 -11.23
CA GLU A 17 12.18 -9.54 -10.33
C GLU A 17 10.95 -9.98 -11.13
N PHE A 18 10.61 -9.27 -12.22
CA PHE A 18 9.47 -9.61 -13.07
C PHE A 18 9.63 -10.98 -13.73
N ASP A 19 10.83 -11.31 -14.20
CA ASP A 19 11.13 -12.60 -14.85
C ASP A 19 11.01 -13.79 -13.89
N THR A 20 11.10 -13.56 -12.57
CA THR A 20 10.86 -14.61 -11.57
C THR A 20 9.38 -14.95 -11.36
N VAL A 21 8.45 -14.15 -11.91
CA VAL A 21 7.02 -14.31 -11.68
C VAL A 21 6.46 -15.36 -12.63
N PRO A 22 5.84 -16.45 -12.13
CA PRO A 22 5.23 -17.46 -12.98
C PRO A 22 4.15 -16.88 -13.90
N LYS A 23 4.10 -17.35 -15.15
CA LYS A 23 3.14 -16.87 -16.17
C LYS A 23 1.68 -16.93 -15.72
N TYR A 24 1.30 -17.92 -14.92
CA TYR A 24 -0.07 -18.04 -14.40
C TYR A 24 -0.44 -16.94 -13.39
N ILE A 25 0.54 -16.31 -12.72
CA ILE A 25 0.33 -15.15 -11.84
C ILE A 25 0.26 -13.87 -12.68
N LEU A 26 1.15 -13.74 -13.67
CA LEU A 26 1.18 -12.58 -14.57
C LEU A 26 -0.11 -12.44 -15.38
N ASN A 27 -0.70 -13.55 -15.82
CA ASN A 27 -1.80 -13.55 -16.76
C ASN A 27 -1.42 -12.72 -18.02
N ARG A 28 -2.03 -11.53 -18.22
CA ARG A 28 -1.71 -10.59 -19.31
C ARG A 28 -1.00 -9.32 -18.83
N LEU A 29 -0.53 -9.29 -17.58
CA LEU A 29 0.13 -8.12 -17.00
C LEU A 29 1.52 -7.93 -17.57
N THR A 30 1.81 -6.69 -17.98
CA THR A 30 3.16 -6.24 -18.31
C THR A 30 3.83 -5.65 -17.08
N ARG A 31 5.16 -5.61 -17.07
CA ARG A 31 5.94 -4.97 -16.00
C ARG A 31 5.61 -3.49 -15.87
N GLU A 32 5.38 -2.83 -16.99
CA GLU A 32 4.97 -1.43 -17.08
C GLU A 32 3.65 -1.23 -16.35
N LYS A 33 2.67 -2.14 -16.55
CA LYS A 33 1.38 -2.03 -15.87
C LYS A 33 1.47 -2.22 -14.36
N VAL A 34 2.39 -3.08 -13.91
CA VAL A 34 2.68 -3.25 -12.48
C VAL A 34 3.34 -1.99 -11.92
N ASN A 35 4.28 -1.38 -12.66
CA ASN A 35 4.94 -0.15 -12.23
C ASN A 35 4.00 1.07 -12.18
N GLU A 36 3.07 1.21 -13.13
CA GLU A 36 2.00 2.21 -13.06
C GLU A 36 1.15 2.04 -11.78
N ALA A 37 0.85 0.79 -11.40
CA ALA A 37 0.11 0.53 -10.17
C ALA A 37 0.94 0.78 -8.91
N ILE A 38 2.26 0.61 -8.97
CA ILE A 38 3.18 1.02 -7.89
C ILE A 38 3.14 2.54 -7.71
N ASP A 39 3.11 3.33 -8.80
CA ASP A 39 2.95 4.79 -8.70
C ASP A 39 1.66 5.17 -7.99
N ASP A 40 0.54 4.56 -8.38
CA ASP A 40 -0.76 4.80 -7.77
C ASP A 40 -0.79 4.38 -6.29
N PHE A 41 -0.19 3.25 -5.96
CA PHE A 41 -0.04 2.79 -4.58
C PHE A 41 0.76 3.80 -3.74
N ASN A 42 1.87 4.30 -4.28
CA ASN A 42 2.72 5.28 -3.62
C ASN A 42 2.03 6.63 -3.44
N LYS A 43 1.21 7.07 -4.39
CA LYS A 43 0.35 8.27 -4.23
C LYS A 43 -0.63 8.10 -3.07
N LEU A 44 -1.29 6.94 -2.97
CA LEU A 44 -2.21 6.65 -1.88
C LEU A 44 -1.52 6.63 -0.50
N LEU A 45 -0.33 6.02 -0.43
CA LEU A 45 0.50 6.06 0.78
C LEU A 45 0.86 7.49 1.15
N ALA A 46 1.41 8.26 0.21
CA ALA A 46 1.83 9.63 0.46
C ALA A 46 0.67 10.48 0.99
N ASP A 47 -0.52 10.38 0.38
CA ASP A 47 -1.70 11.12 0.85
C ASP A 47 -2.12 10.67 2.25
N LYS A 48 -2.25 9.37 2.50
CA LYS A 48 -2.63 8.81 3.80
C LYS A 48 -1.71 9.27 4.93
N TYR A 49 -0.40 9.11 4.75
CA TYR A 49 0.58 9.43 5.80
C TYR A 49 0.80 10.94 5.93
N ARG A 50 0.56 11.73 4.87
CA ARG A 50 0.44 13.19 4.98
C ARG A 50 -0.74 13.57 5.89
N ILE A 51 -1.92 12.97 5.69
CA ILE A 51 -3.11 13.22 6.50
C ILE A 51 -2.87 12.82 7.96
N LEU A 52 -2.26 11.67 8.20
CA LEU A 52 -1.94 11.18 9.54
C LEU A 52 -0.94 12.07 10.31
N LYS A 53 -0.13 12.88 9.61
CA LYS A 53 0.81 13.85 10.19
C LYS A 53 0.17 15.22 10.47
N MET A 54 -0.98 15.53 9.88
CA MET A 54 -1.65 16.82 10.08
C MET A 54 -2.32 16.91 11.45
N ASN A 55 -2.45 18.13 11.98
CA ASN A 55 -3.20 18.38 13.21
C ASN A 55 -4.72 18.18 12.97
N PRO A 56 -5.40 17.26 13.69
CA PRO A 56 -6.82 17.00 13.49
C PRO A 56 -7.74 18.21 13.75
N SER A 57 -7.30 19.18 14.56
CA SER A 57 -8.07 20.39 14.88
C SER A 57 -8.18 21.36 13.71
N SER A 58 -7.27 21.29 12.73
CA SER A 58 -7.29 22.15 11.53
C SER A 58 -7.95 21.49 10.33
N MET A 59 -8.54 20.29 10.50
CA MET A 59 -9.13 19.52 9.40
C MET A 59 -10.62 19.83 9.22
N ASN A 60 -11.08 19.86 7.97
CA ASN A 60 -12.51 19.82 7.67
C ASN A 60 -13.11 18.43 7.98
N GLN A 61 -14.44 18.32 7.98
CA GLN A 61 -15.15 17.09 8.36
C GLN A 61 -14.74 15.86 7.53
N ASN A 62 -14.58 16.02 6.21
CA ASN A 62 -14.19 14.91 5.34
C ASN A 62 -12.78 14.40 5.64
N LEU A 63 -11.84 15.32 5.82
CA LEU A 63 -10.46 15.01 6.14
C LEU A 63 -10.32 14.38 7.53
N LYS A 64 -11.08 14.88 8.51
CA LYS A 64 -11.15 14.34 9.87
C LYS A 64 -11.72 12.92 9.88
N ALA A 65 -12.74 12.63 9.08
CA ALA A 65 -13.27 11.28 8.92
C ALA A 65 -12.22 10.30 8.37
N ARG A 66 -11.47 10.71 7.33
CA ARG A 66 -10.34 9.92 6.79
C ARG A 66 -9.26 9.69 7.83
N TYR A 67 -8.87 10.74 8.56
CA TYR A 67 -7.86 10.64 9.62
C TYR A 67 -8.22 9.57 10.66
N TRP A 68 -9.47 9.58 11.16
CA TRP A 68 -9.91 8.59 12.14
C TRP A 68 -10.01 7.18 11.57
N ALA A 69 -10.54 7.03 10.35
CA ALA A 69 -10.56 5.73 9.67
C ALA A 69 -9.14 5.15 9.47
N TYR A 70 -8.16 6.00 9.14
CA TYR A 70 -6.77 5.57 9.03
C TYR A 70 -6.19 5.14 10.37
N LYS A 71 -6.50 5.85 11.46
CA LYS A 71 -6.07 5.47 12.82
C LYS A 71 -6.69 4.14 13.26
N GLU A 72 -7.98 3.94 13.01
CA GLU A 72 -8.69 2.68 13.32
C GLU A 72 -8.14 1.49 12.52
N ALA A 73 -7.70 1.74 11.28
CA ALA A 73 -7.09 0.71 10.46
C ALA A 73 -5.71 0.25 10.99
N ILE A 74 -5.04 0.97 11.90
CA ILE A 74 -3.74 0.56 12.44
C ILE A 74 -3.92 -0.57 13.47
N THR A 75 -3.30 -1.72 13.20
CA THR A 75 -3.22 -2.86 14.13
C THR A 75 -1.83 -2.96 14.76
N GLU A 76 -1.67 -3.82 15.77
CA GLU A 76 -0.35 -4.14 16.33
C GLU A 76 0.63 -4.62 15.27
N GLU A 77 0.16 -5.43 14.31
CA GLU A 77 0.98 -5.95 13.23
C GLU A 77 1.50 -4.85 12.28
N THR A 78 0.68 -3.82 11.99
CA THR A 78 1.10 -2.70 11.14
C THR A 78 1.88 -1.64 11.90
N ARG A 79 1.58 -1.43 13.19
CA ARG A 79 2.35 -0.53 14.05
C ARG A 79 3.79 -1.02 14.21
N GLY A 80 3.98 -2.34 14.22
CA GLY A 80 5.29 -2.95 14.42
C GLY A 80 5.78 -2.79 15.86
N LYS A 81 6.90 -3.46 16.18
CA LYS A 81 7.55 -3.40 17.51
C LYS A 81 8.46 -2.18 17.67
N LYS A 82 8.87 -1.56 16.56
CA LYS A 82 9.67 -0.34 16.53
C LYS A 82 8.82 0.75 15.90
N ILE A 83 8.69 1.87 16.60
CA ILE A 83 8.19 3.10 15.99
C ILE A 83 9.27 3.54 15.00
N GLU A 84 8.96 3.48 13.70
CA GLU A 84 9.85 3.91 12.63
C GLU A 84 10.12 5.43 12.72
N ASN A 85 11.09 5.92 11.95
CA ASN A 85 11.56 7.32 11.98
C ASN A 85 10.46 8.37 11.86
N ASP A 86 9.31 8.04 11.26
CA ASP A 86 8.20 8.96 11.06
C ASP A 86 7.04 8.78 12.04
N GLY A 87 7.15 7.84 12.99
CA GLY A 87 6.17 7.64 14.05
C GLY A 87 5.08 6.61 13.76
N PHE A 88 5.01 6.02 12.55
CA PHE A 88 3.82 5.26 12.12
C PHE A 88 4.00 3.75 11.96
N GLY A 89 5.24 3.23 12.03
CA GLY A 89 5.49 1.81 11.82
C GLY A 89 5.50 1.44 10.33
N LYS A 90 4.96 0.27 10.01
CA LYS A 90 4.90 -0.22 8.62
C LYS A 90 3.88 0.57 7.82
N HIS A 91 4.28 0.96 6.61
CA HIS A 91 3.42 1.71 5.70
C HIS A 91 2.44 0.80 4.98
N PHE A 92 1.16 1.17 4.91
CA PHE A 92 0.14 0.38 4.24
C PHE A 92 -1.02 1.22 3.71
N ILE A 93 -1.69 0.69 2.68
CA ILE A 93 -3.03 1.13 2.28
C ILE A 93 -4.05 0.03 2.53
N THR A 94 -5.31 0.40 2.67
CA THR A 94 -6.43 -0.53 2.76
C THR A 94 -7.15 -0.66 1.42
N GLU A 95 -7.99 -1.69 1.30
CA GLU A 95 -8.92 -1.78 0.18
C GLU A 95 -9.85 -0.55 0.09
N ASN A 96 -10.24 0.00 1.24
CA ASN A 96 -11.06 1.20 1.33
C ASN A 96 -10.32 2.45 0.80
N ASP A 97 -9.01 2.53 1.04
CA ASP A 97 -8.16 3.62 0.53
C ASP A 97 -8.16 3.65 -1.00
N ILE A 98 -8.21 2.48 -1.66
CA ILE A 98 -8.28 2.37 -3.13
C ILE A 98 -9.67 2.75 -3.64
N LYS A 99 -10.74 2.32 -2.95
CA LYS A 99 -12.13 2.55 -3.39
C LYS A 99 -12.60 3.99 -3.19
N ASN A 100 -12.16 4.65 -2.12
CA ASN A 100 -12.69 5.94 -1.67
C ASN A 100 -11.68 7.09 -1.77
N THR A 101 -10.65 6.94 -2.60
CA THR A 101 -9.67 7.99 -2.83
C THR A 101 -10.21 9.13 -3.70
N ASN A 102 -9.69 10.33 -3.48
CA ASN A 102 -9.87 11.45 -4.42
C ASN A 102 -8.69 11.56 -5.40
N GLN A 103 -7.66 10.72 -5.24
CA GLN A 103 -6.50 10.71 -6.12
C GLN A 103 -6.88 10.13 -7.48
N LYS A 104 -6.39 10.74 -8.56
CA LYS A 104 -6.51 10.17 -9.90
C LYS A 104 -5.57 8.98 -10.04
N ILE A 105 -6.11 7.79 -9.82
CA ILE A 105 -5.40 6.51 -9.92
C ILE A 105 -6.12 5.55 -10.87
N ASN A 106 -5.35 4.65 -11.48
CA ASN A 106 -5.82 3.54 -12.30
C ASN A 106 -5.91 2.22 -11.53
N LEU A 107 -5.22 2.11 -10.38
CA LEU A 107 -5.30 0.95 -9.50
C LEU A 107 -6.72 0.77 -8.94
N LYS A 108 -7.29 -0.44 -9.09
CA LYS A 108 -8.63 -0.83 -8.65
C LYS A 108 -8.61 -2.19 -7.96
N MET A 109 -9.72 -2.57 -7.34
CA MET A 109 -9.90 -3.88 -6.69
C MET A 109 -10.58 -4.93 -7.58
N ASP A 110 -10.41 -4.79 -8.90
CA ASP A 110 -10.90 -5.72 -9.92
C ASP A 110 -9.92 -6.89 -10.14
N ALA A 111 -10.19 -7.73 -11.14
CA ALA A 111 -9.33 -8.87 -11.46
C ALA A 111 -7.89 -8.46 -11.79
N THR A 112 -7.71 -7.33 -12.49
CA THR A 112 -6.39 -6.80 -12.87
C THR A 112 -5.63 -6.35 -11.62
N GLY A 113 -6.26 -5.57 -10.75
CA GLY A 113 -5.63 -5.13 -9.50
C GLY A 113 -5.28 -6.27 -8.56
N ARG A 114 -6.15 -7.29 -8.44
CA ARG A 114 -5.86 -8.50 -7.67
C ARG A 114 -4.66 -9.27 -8.23
N ALA A 115 -4.54 -9.37 -9.55
CA ALA A 115 -3.37 -9.96 -10.19
C ALA A 115 -2.10 -9.15 -9.90
N ILE A 116 -2.17 -7.81 -9.96
CA ILE A 116 -1.06 -6.92 -9.59
C ILE A 116 -0.62 -7.16 -8.13
N PHE A 117 -1.56 -7.23 -7.17
CA PHE A 117 -1.22 -7.56 -5.78
C PHE A 117 -0.64 -8.97 -5.63
N ALA A 118 -1.04 -9.93 -6.46
CA ALA A 118 -0.43 -11.26 -6.48
C ALA A 118 1.04 -11.20 -6.96
N VAL A 119 1.33 -10.46 -8.03
CA VAL A 119 2.69 -10.24 -8.52
C VAL A 119 3.57 -9.59 -7.44
N LEU A 120 3.11 -8.49 -6.84
CA LEU A 120 3.87 -7.75 -5.82
C LEU A 120 4.13 -8.57 -4.55
N ARG A 121 3.19 -9.46 -4.17
CA ARG A 121 3.40 -10.43 -3.09
C ARG A 121 4.43 -11.49 -3.44
N HIS A 122 4.37 -12.02 -4.67
CA HIS A 122 5.33 -13.03 -5.16
C HIS A 122 6.77 -12.52 -5.07
N VAL A 123 7.00 -11.28 -5.49
CA VAL A 123 8.33 -10.63 -5.42
C VAL A 123 8.63 -9.99 -4.06
N LYS A 124 7.81 -10.26 -3.03
CA LYS A 124 8.01 -9.80 -1.64
C LYS A 124 8.14 -8.28 -1.48
N LYS A 125 7.51 -7.49 -2.35
CA LYS A 125 7.43 -6.03 -2.18
C LYS A 125 6.28 -5.60 -1.26
N LEU A 126 5.24 -6.42 -1.13
CA LEU A 126 4.14 -6.20 -0.18
C LEU A 126 3.65 -7.48 0.47
N LYS A 127 2.98 -7.35 1.60
CA LYS A 127 2.17 -8.40 2.24
C LYS A 127 0.73 -7.96 2.42
N GLU A 128 -0.18 -8.93 2.50
CA GLU A 128 -1.58 -8.70 2.79
C GLU A 128 -1.88 -9.09 4.24
N VAL A 129 -2.50 -8.17 5.00
CA VAL A 129 -2.89 -8.37 6.41
C VAL A 129 -4.39 -8.14 6.55
N ARG A 130 -5.11 -9.17 6.99
CA ARG A 130 -6.57 -9.13 7.17
C ARG A 130 -6.94 -9.15 8.65
N GLY A 131 -7.97 -8.40 9.02
CA GLY A 131 -8.50 -8.38 10.37
C GLY A 131 -9.32 -7.12 10.67
N GLY A 132 -10.32 -7.23 11.55
CA GLY A 132 -11.21 -6.12 11.91
C GLY A 132 -11.94 -5.52 10.70
N GLY A 133 -12.46 -6.37 9.80
CA GLY A 133 -13.16 -5.94 8.58
C GLY A 133 -12.29 -5.27 7.51
N ASN A 134 -10.97 -5.16 7.73
CA ASN A 134 -10.06 -4.44 6.85
C ASN A 134 -9.03 -5.39 6.21
N THR A 135 -8.78 -5.18 4.92
CA THR A 135 -7.66 -5.77 4.18
C THR A 135 -6.60 -4.69 3.98
N ARG A 136 -5.38 -4.94 4.44
CA ARG A 136 -4.24 -4.01 4.42
C ARG A 136 -3.15 -4.55 3.51
N PHE A 137 -2.69 -3.75 2.58
CA PHE A 137 -1.53 -4.03 1.74
C PHE A 137 -0.34 -3.28 2.32
N VAL A 138 0.51 -4.01 3.04
CA VAL A 138 1.62 -3.47 3.81
C VAL A 138 2.90 -3.58 3.00
N VAL A 139 3.65 -2.47 2.89
CA VAL A 139 4.97 -2.43 2.26
C VAL A 139 5.97 -3.26 3.07
N LEU A 140 6.84 -3.98 2.37
CA LEU A 140 7.91 -4.80 2.97
C LEU A 140 9.29 -4.18 2.79
#